data_AF-A0A4Q4CUD3-F1
#
_entry.id   AF-A0A4Q4CUD3-F1
#
_cell.length_a   1.000
_cell.length_b   1.000
_cell.length_c   1.000
_cell.angle_alpha   90.00
_cell.angle_beta   90.00
_cell.angle_gamma   90.00
#
_symmetry.space_group_name_H-M   'P 1'
#
loop_
_entity.id
_entity.type
_entity.pdbx_description
1 polymer ?
#
loop_
_entity_poly.entity_id
_entity_poly.type
_entity_poly.pdbx_seq_one_letter_code
_entity_poly.pdbx_strand_id
1 'polypeptide(L)'
;YRERIKPGDLSPGDILPPEEDDVRLVPAWSEGDHMETVDRYFAREVGLGRPWVLSAEGRDQAAQRWHDGDQGPDSPLAQQAPGTCHSCGFLVSLAGPLADTFGLCANGMANDDGRAVAFTHGCGAHSGARLSRSASPQELPPPVFDTVTNDEIDAL
;
A
#
# COMPACT_ATOMS: atom_id res chain seq x y z
N TYR A 1 -15.33 -25.57 8.47
CA TYR A 1 -14.17 -24.94 9.15
C TYR A 1 -13.76 -23.65 8.44
N ARG A 2 -13.75 -23.64 7.10
CA ARG A 2 -13.38 -22.50 6.25
C ARG A 2 -14.11 -21.19 6.56
N GLU A 3 -15.42 -21.24 6.81
CA GLU A 3 -16.25 -20.05 7.12
C GLU A 3 -15.81 -19.31 8.40
N ARG A 4 -14.97 -19.93 9.23
CA ARG A 4 -14.46 -19.34 10.48
C ARG A 4 -13.04 -18.81 10.36
N ILE A 5 -12.32 -19.15 9.30
CA ILE A 5 -10.93 -18.70 9.08
C ILE A 5 -10.97 -17.40 8.28
N LYS A 6 -10.31 -16.38 8.81
CA LYS A 6 -10.14 -15.06 8.18
C LYS A 6 -8.69 -14.85 7.76
N PRO A 7 -8.43 -13.88 6.86
CA PRO A 7 -7.07 -13.43 6.60
C PRO A 7 -6.36 -13.05 7.91
N GLY A 8 -5.16 -13.60 8.14
CA GLY A 8 -4.38 -13.39 9.36
C GLY A 8 -4.50 -14.48 10.43
N ASP A 9 -5.46 -15.40 10.31
CA ASP A 9 -5.67 -16.46 11.31
C ASP A 9 -4.70 -17.66 11.18
N LEU A 10 -3.94 -17.75 10.08
CA LEU A 10 -3.03 -18.88 9.84
C LEU A 10 -1.72 -18.73 10.63
N SER A 11 -1.37 -19.77 11.36
CA SER A 11 -0.12 -19.93 12.12
C SER A 11 0.87 -20.85 11.40
N PRO A 12 2.16 -20.86 11.79
CA PRO A 12 3.14 -21.76 11.20
C PRO A 12 2.70 -23.23 11.29
N GLY A 13 2.60 -23.90 10.13
CA GLY A 13 2.16 -25.29 10.01
C GLY A 13 0.69 -25.48 9.61
N ASP A 14 -0.13 -24.43 9.65
CA ASP A 14 -1.51 -24.51 9.18
C ASP A 14 -1.56 -24.66 7.65
N ILE A 15 -2.41 -25.56 7.17
CA ILE A 15 -2.63 -25.80 5.73
C ILE A 15 -4.08 -25.48 5.40
N LEU A 16 -4.29 -24.49 4.55
CA LEU A 16 -5.58 -24.14 3.99
C LEU A 16 -5.54 -24.36 2.47
N PRO A 17 -5.96 -25.53 1.96
CA PRO A 17 -5.98 -25.77 0.53
C PRO A 17 -7.02 -24.86 -0.17
N PRO A 18 -6.86 -24.55 -1.46
CA PRO A 18 -7.93 -23.94 -2.24
C PRO A 18 -9.18 -24.85 -2.26
N GLU A 19 -10.33 -24.27 -2.62
CA GLU A 19 -11.51 -25.10 -2.92
C GLU A 19 -11.29 -25.90 -4.21
N GLU A 20 -12.00 -27.02 -4.36
CA GLU A 20 -11.87 -27.90 -5.54
C GLU A 20 -12.16 -27.15 -6.85
N ASP A 21 -13.20 -26.30 -6.84
CA ASP A 21 -13.61 -25.46 -7.97
C ASP A 21 -13.34 -23.96 -7.69
N ASP A 22 -12.18 -23.62 -7.12
CA ASP A 22 -11.83 -22.23 -6.83
C ASP A 22 -11.69 -21.43 -8.13
N VAL A 23 -12.71 -20.62 -8.45
CA VAL A 23 -12.78 -19.80 -9.67
C VAL A 23 -11.61 -18.83 -9.84
N ARG A 24 -10.85 -18.56 -8.78
CA ARG A 24 -9.68 -17.69 -8.81
C ARG A 24 -8.45 -18.39 -9.41
N LEU A 25 -8.50 -19.70 -9.56
CA LEU A 25 -7.40 -20.53 -10.05
C LEU A 25 -7.80 -21.27 -11.32
N VAL A 26 -6.79 -21.46 -12.17
CA VAL A 26 -6.91 -22.11 -13.47
C VAL A 26 -5.63 -22.88 -13.74
N PRO A 27 -5.69 -24.02 -14.45
CA PRO A 27 -4.49 -24.75 -14.82
C PRO A 27 -3.55 -23.89 -15.64
N ALA A 28 -2.26 -23.88 -15.30
CA ALA A 28 -1.28 -23.01 -15.94
C ALA A 28 -1.08 -23.29 -17.44
N TRP A 29 -1.49 -24.44 -17.95
CA TRP A 29 -1.44 -24.74 -19.39
C TRP A 29 -2.68 -24.26 -20.16
N SER A 30 -3.76 -23.91 -19.47
CA SER A 30 -5.05 -23.52 -20.08
C SER A 30 -5.27 -22.00 -20.12
N GLU A 31 -4.54 -21.24 -19.30
CA GLU A 31 -4.59 -19.78 -19.38
C GLU A 31 -4.02 -19.32 -20.73
N GLY A 32 -4.70 -18.38 -21.40
CA GLY A 32 -4.29 -17.91 -22.72
C GLY A 32 -4.90 -18.67 -23.91
N ASP A 33 -5.56 -19.82 -23.72
CA ASP A 33 -6.34 -20.47 -24.79
C ASP A 33 -7.51 -19.59 -25.29
N HIS A 34 -7.91 -18.61 -24.47
CA HIS A 34 -8.92 -17.60 -24.80
C HIS A 34 -8.35 -16.37 -25.53
N MET A 35 -7.03 -16.29 -25.74
CA MET A 35 -6.36 -15.16 -26.36
C MET A 35 -5.77 -15.51 -27.72
N GLU A 36 -5.94 -14.61 -28.70
CA GLU A 36 -5.44 -14.79 -30.08
C GLU A 36 -3.91 -14.65 -30.18
N THR A 37 -3.27 -14.06 -29.16
CA THR A 37 -1.82 -13.84 -29.11
C THR A 37 -1.21 -14.46 -27.86
N VAL A 38 -0.02 -15.05 -27.99
CA VAL A 38 0.76 -15.56 -26.87
C VAL A 38 1.14 -14.39 -25.95
N ASP A 39 0.49 -14.30 -24.81
CA ASP A 39 0.83 -13.33 -23.78
C ASP A 39 2.20 -13.69 -23.18
N ARG A 40 3.20 -12.81 -23.33
CA ARG A 40 4.54 -12.96 -22.76
C ARG A 40 4.51 -13.14 -21.23
N TYR A 41 3.50 -12.58 -20.55
CA TYR A 41 3.32 -12.74 -19.11
C TYR A 41 2.82 -14.14 -18.79
N PHE A 42 1.90 -14.68 -19.61
CA PHE A 42 1.49 -16.08 -19.53
C PHE A 42 2.67 -17.05 -19.75
N ALA A 43 3.48 -16.84 -20.80
CA ALA A 43 4.65 -17.67 -21.06
C ALA A 43 5.63 -17.69 -19.87
N ARG A 44 5.70 -16.58 -19.10
CA ARG A 44 6.49 -16.53 -17.87
C ARG A 44 5.90 -17.40 -16.77
N GLU A 45 4.59 -17.39 -16.58
CA GLU A 45 3.93 -18.24 -15.58
C GLU A 45 4.13 -19.74 -15.87
N VAL A 46 4.01 -20.14 -17.15
CA VAL A 46 4.34 -21.51 -17.59
C VAL A 46 5.82 -21.82 -17.37
N GLY A 47 6.71 -20.88 -17.72
CA GLY A 47 8.16 -21.04 -17.53
C GLY A 47 8.59 -21.18 -16.07
N LEU A 48 7.78 -20.72 -15.11
CA LEU A 48 8.00 -20.92 -13.67
C LEU A 48 7.57 -22.31 -13.18
N GLY A 49 6.94 -23.14 -14.02
CA GLY A 49 6.54 -24.51 -13.70
C GLY A 49 5.39 -24.60 -12.69
N ARG A 50 4.60 -23.53 -12.53
CA ARG A 50 3.45 -23.51 -11.61
C ARG A 50 2.35 -24.43 -12.16
N PRO A 51 1.72 -25.30 -11.35
CA PRO A 51 0.57 -26.09 -11.80
C PRO A 51 -0.69 -25.24 -11.96
N TRP A 52 -0.83 -24.20 -11.13
CA TRP A 52 -1.99 -23.31 -11.09
C TRP A 52 -1.54 -21.84 -11.07
N VAL A 53 -2.29 -21.02 -11.78
CA VAL A 53 -2.08 -19.56 -11.86
C VAL A 53 -3.40 -18.84 -11.60
N LEU A 54 -3.34 -17.53 -11.36
CA LEU A 54 -4.51 -16.71 -11.09
C LEU A 54 -5.34 -16.57 -12.38
N SER A 55 -6.63 -16.85 -12.32
CA SER A 55 -7.58 -16.62 -13.43
C SER A 55 -7.86 -15.13 -13.63
N ALA A 56 -8.56 -14.77 -14.71
CA ALA A 56 -9.08 -13.41 -14.89
C ALA A 56 -9.94 -12.95 -13.70
N GLU A 57 -10.90 -13.78 -13.28
CA GLU A 57 -11.75 -13.53 -12.10
C GLU A 57 -10.91 -13.37 -10.82
N GLY A 58 -9.88 -14.20 -10.64
CA GLY A 58 -8.97 -14.08 -9.50
C GLY A 58 -8.20 -12.75 -9.49
N ARG A 59 -7.82 -12.23 -10.67
CA ARG A 59 -7.18 -10.92 -10.83
C ARG A 59 -8.16 -9.80 -10.51
N ASP A 60 -9.37 -9.86 -11.04
CA ASP A 60 -10.41 -8.84 -10.80
C ASP A 60 -10.79 -8.76 -9.32
N GLN A 61 -10.98 -9.90 -8.67
CA GLN A 61 -11.24 -9.93 -7.23
C GLN A 61 -10.05 -9.39 -6.42
N ALA A 62 -8.81 -9.62 -6.84
CA ALA A 62 -7.64 -9.06 -6.19
C ALA A 62 -7.57 -7.53 -6.38
N ALA A 63 -7.77 -7.06 -7.60
CA ALA A 63 -7.81 -5.63 -7.94
C ALA A 63 -8.87 -4.91 -7.12
N GLN A 64 -10.09 -5.44 -7.05
CA GLN A 64 -11.17 -4.86 -6.24
C GLN A 64 -10.79 -4.78 -4.76
N ARG A 65 -10.30 -5.88 -4.16
CA ARG A 65 -9.89 -5.89 -2.75
C ARG A 65 -8.75 -4.91 -2.44
N TRP A 66 -7.79 -4.76 -3.35
CA TRP A 66 -6.68 -3.82 -3.17
C TRP A 66 -7.12 -2.37 -3.33
N HIS A 67 -8.00 -2.10 -4.30
CA HIS A 67 -8.58 -0.78 -4.53
C HIS A 67 -9.48 -0.34 -3.37
N ASP A 68 -10.26 -1.24 -2.79
CA ASP A 68 -11.17 -0.91 -1.67
C ASP A 68 -10.47 -0.96 -0.30
N GLY A 69 -9.22 -1.41 -0.27
CA GLY A 69 -8.43 -1.58 0.95
C GLY A 69 -7.71 -0.31 1.41
N ASP A 70 -6.90 -0.45 2.45
CA ASP A 70 -6.14 0.67 3.04
C ASP A 70 -5.14 1.31 2.05
N GLN A 71 -4.69 0.53 1.06
CA GLN A 71 -3.80 0.93 -0.03
C GLN A 71 -4.56 1.39 -1.30
N GLY A 72 -5.86 1.68 -1.13
CA GLY A 72 -6.75 2.25 -2.13
C GLY A 72 -6.83 3.78 -2.10
N PRO A 73 -7.48 4.41 -3.08
CA PRO A 73 -7.63 5.86 -3.15
C PRO A 73 -8.53 6.44 -2.06
N ASP A 74 -9.49 5.66 -1.58
CA ASP A 74 -10.51 6.13 -0.64
C ASP A 74 -10.09 5.99 0.83
N SER A 75 -8.88 5.49 1.10
CA SER A 75 -8.40 5.37 2.46
C SER A 75 -8.16 6.75 3.10
N PRO A 76 -8.37 6.91 4.41
CA PRO A 76 -8.16 8.20 5.09
C PRO A 76 -6.75 8.77 4.89
N LEU A 77 -5.74 7.89 4.73
CA LEU A 77 -4.36 8.27 4.47
C LEU A 77 -4.21 8.86 3.06
N ALA A 78 -4.78 8.20 2.04
CA ALA A 78 -4.73 8.64 0.65
C ALA A 78 -5.39 10.01 0.47
N GLN A 79 -6.55 10.22 1.09
CA GLN A 79 -7.31 11.47 1.02
C GLN A 79 -6.57 12.68 1.62
N GLN A 80 -5.58 12.44 2.48
CA GLN A 80 -4.76 13.48 3.13
C GLN A 80 -3.34 13.53 2.57
N ALA A 81 -3.02 12.69 1.60
CA ALA A 81 -1.68 12.58 1.07
C ALA A 81 -1.32 13.82 0.23
N PRO A 82 -0.04 14.26 0.26
CA PRO A 82 0.44 15.37 -0.58
C PRO A 82 0.55 15.02 -2.07
N GLY A 83 0.37 13.75 -2.45
CA GLY A 83 0.46 13.26 -3.81
C GLY A 83 0.14 11.77 -3.92
N THR A 84 -0.05 11.30 -5.16
CA THR A 84 -0.45 9.92 -5.45
C THR A 84 0.72 9.04 -5.90
N CYS A 85 0.65 7.75 -5.60
CA CYS A 85 1.60 6.71 -5.98
C CYS A 85 1.98 6.74 -7.47
N HIS A 86 1.05 7.06 -8.36
CA HIS A 86 1.30 7.26 -9.81
C HIS A 86 2.51 8.16 -10.12
N SER A 87 2.71 9.20 -9.32
CA SER A 87 3.79 10.19 -9.48
C SER A 87 4.95 10.01 -8.50
N CYS A 88 4.88 9.00 -7.64
CA CYS A 88 5.84 8.80 -6.56
C CYS A 88 7.10 8.11 -7.09
N GLY A 89 8.28 8.68 -6.80
CA GLY A 89 9.57 8.10 -7.18
C GLY A 89 9.94 6.80 -6.44
N PHE A 90 9.18 6.43 -5.40
CA PHE A 90 9.35 5.16 -4.68
C PHE A 90 8.45 4.03 -5.20
N LEU A 91 7.66 4.30 -6.25
CA LEU A 91 6.80 3.29 -6.86
C LEU A 91 7.64 2.32 -7.70
N VAL A 92 7.51 1.02 -7.43
CA VAL A 92 8.03 -0.04 -8.28
C VAL A 92 6.89 -0.59 -9.14
N SER A 93 7.07 -0.59 -10.46
CA SER A 93 6.07 -1.10 -11.40
C SER A 93 5.93 -2.62 -11.31
N LEU A 94 4.69 -3.10 -11.36
CA LEU A 94 4.40 -4.52 -11.53
C LEU A 94 4.62 -4.96 -12.99
N ALA A 95 4.53 -6.27 -13.21
CA ALA A 95 4.47 -6.87 -14.53
C ALA A 95 3.15 -7.63 -14.68
N GLY A 96 2.59 -7.63 -15.90
CA GLY A 96 1.37 -8.35 -16.22
C GLY A 96 0.09 -7.51 -16.09
N PRO A 97 -1.09 -8.16 -16.07
CA PRO A 97 -2.38 -7.49 -16.21
C PRO A 97 -2.75 -6.45 -15.15
N LEU A 98 -2.08 -6.43 -13.99
CA LEU A 98 -2.36 -5.46 -12.91
C LEU A 98 -1.42 -4.23 -12.96
N ALA A 99 -0.47 -4.20 -13.89
CA ALA A 99 0.63 -3.22 -13.91
C ALA A 99 0.24 -1.81 -14.36
N ASP A 100 -0.96 -1.63 -14.90
CA ASP A 100 -1.51 -0.33 -15.30
C ASP A 100 -2.27 0.39 -14.18
N THR A 101 -2.59 -0.32 -13.10
CA THR A 101 -3.44 0.15 -12.01
C THR A 101 -2.72 0.11 -10.65
N PHE A 102 -1.78 -0.83 -10.47
CA PHE A 102 -1.09 -1.07 -9.21
C PHE A 102 0.43 -1.12 -9.34
N GLY A 103 1.11 -0.75 -8.25
CA GLY A 103 2.55 -0.88 -8.06
C GLY A 103 2.89 -1.40 -6.66
N LEU A 104 4.18 -1.48 -6.34
CA LEU A 104 4.66 -1.73 -4.98
C LEU A 104 5.29 -0.46 -4.43
N CYS A 105 5.01 -0.13 -3.17
CA CYS A 105 5.76 0.91 -2.47
C CYS A 105 7.11 0.35 -2.01
N ALA A 106 8.20 1.07 -2.29
CA ALA A 106 9.55 0.72 -1.84
C ALA A 106 10.15 1.77 -0.89
N ASN A 107 9.31 2.61 -0.27
CA ASN A 107 9.78 3.56 0.73
C ASN A 107 9.71 2.94 2.12
N GLY A 108 10.85 2.53 2.68
CA GLY A 108 10.94 1.95 4.03
C GLY A 108 10.47 2.87 5.18
N MET A 109 10.20 4.15 4.90
CA MET A 109 9.59 5.07 5.87
C MET A 109 8.06 5.20 5.71
N ALA A 110 7.48 4.63 4.65
CA ALA A 110 6.04 4.60 4.45
C ALA A 110 5.42 3.39 5.16
N ASN A 111 4.18 3.54 5.64
CA ASN A 111 3.40 2.43 6.20
C ASN A 111 3.13 1.32 5.17
N ASP A 112 3.21 1.67 3.88
CA ASP A 112 2.89 0.79 2.76
C ASP A 112 4.12 0.09 2.16
N ASP A 113 5.32 0.23 2.75
CA ASP A 113 6.53 -0.44 2.27
C ASP A 113 6.31 -1.94 2.05
N GLY A 114 6.70 -2.43 0.86
CA GLY A 114 6.53 -3.82 0.46
C GLY A 114 5.08 -4.23 0.16
N ARG A 115 4.11 -3.30 0.13
CA ARG A 115 2.70 -3.58 -0.17
C ARG A 115 2.30 -3.15 -1.57
N ALA A 116 1.30 -3.84 -2.13
CA ALA A 116 0.63 -3.42 -3.35
C ALA A 116 -0.19 -2.14 -3.07
N VAL A 117 -0.02 -1.14 -3.92
CA VAL A 117 -0.70 0.16 -3.83
C VAL A 117 -1.36 0.52 -5.14
N ALA A 118 -2.59 1.05 -5.08
CA ALA A 118 -3.22 1.63 -6.26
C ALA A 118 -2.42 2.86 -6.71
N PHE A 119 -2.35 3.11 -8.02
CA PHE A 119 -1.70 4.33 -8.53
C PHE A 119 -2.35 5.62 -8.01
N THR A 120 -3.63 5.55 -7.68
CA THR A 120 -4.43 6.63 -7.10
C THR A 120 -4.34 6.71 -5.57
N HIS A 121 -3.70 5.74 -4.91
CA HIS A 121 -3.40 5.82 -3.48
C HIS A 121 -2.33 6.89 -3.19
N GLY A 122 -2.21 7.34 -1.95
CA GLY A 122 -1.17 8.26 -1.52
C GLY A 122 -0.82 8.10 -0.06
N CYS A 123 0.38 8.51 0.33
CA CYS A 123 0.80 8.53 1.72
C CYS A 123 1.63 9.77 2.05
N GLY A 124 1.78 10.07 3.35
CA GLY A 124 2.57 11.21 3.82
C GLY A 124 4.07 11.14 3.50
N ALA A 125 4.57 9.94 3.20
CA ALA A 125 5.97 9.69 2.83
C ALA A 125 6.21 9.72 1.31
N HIS A 126 5.38 10.44 0.56
CA HIS A 126 5.55 10.64 -0.89
C HIS A 126 6.91 11.25 -1.24
N SER A 127 7.55 10.87 -2.35
CA SER A 127 8.88 11.40 -2.74
C SER A 127 8.88 12.92 -2.98
N GLY A 128 7.72 13.45 -3.38
CA GLY A 128 7.47 14.88 -3.54
C GLY A 128 7.01 15.60 -2.27
N ALA A 129 6.87 14.91 -1.13
CA ALA A 129 6.42 15.53 0.11
C ALA A 129 7.38 16.65 0.54
N ARG A 130 6.79 17.74 1.04
CA ARG A 130 7.50 18.91 1.56
C ARG A 130 6.84 19.31 2.87
N LEU A 131 7.67 19.64 3.87
CA LEU A 131 7.18 20.29 5.07
C LEU A 131 6.61 21.65 4.69
N SER A 132 5.44 21.98 5.22
CA SER A 132 4.89 23.33 5.08
C SER A 132 5.87 24.32 5.75
N ARG A 133 6.01 25.53 5.19
CA ARG A 133 6.87 26.58 5.80
C ARG A 133 6.39 26.98 7.20
N SER A 134 5.14 26.72 7.55
CA SER A 134 4.60 26.91 8.91
C SER A 134 5.05 25.84 9.90
N ALA A 135 5.64 24.73 9.44
CA ALA A 135 6.16 23.66 10.28
C ALA A 135 7.67 23.78 10.56
N SER A 136 8.36 24.79 10.01
CA SER A 136 9.70 25.12 10.51
C SER A 136 9.57 25.55 11.98
N PRO A 137 10.49 25.13 12.87
CA PRO A 137 10.49 25.58 14.26
C PRO A 137 10.39 27.10 14.26
N GLN A 138 9.26 27.64 14.74
CA GLN A 138 9.23 29.06 15.04
C GLN A 138 10.24 29.27 16.15
N GLU A 139 11.14 30.22 15.95
CA GLU A 139 12.01 30.70 16.99
C GLU A 139 11.10 31.24 18.09
N LEU A 140 10.95 30.49 19.18
CA LEU A 140 10.14 30.92 20.31
C LEU A 140 10.80 32.18 20.88
N PRO A 141 10.00 33.17 21.32
CA PRO A 141 10.57 34.31 22.03
C PRO A 141 11.40 33.81 23.21
N PRO A 142 12.51 34.49 23.56
CA PRO A 142 13.30 34.10 24.71
C PRO A 142 12.41 34.07 25.97
N PRO A 143 12.64 33.12 26.89
CA PRO A 143 11.84 33.01 28.09
C PRO A 143 11.86 34.34 28.86
N VAL A 144 10.68 34.85 29.20
CA VAL A 144 10.54 36.05 30.04
C VAL A 144 10.50 35.59 31.50
N PHE A 145 11.44 36.08 32.30
CA PHE A 145 11.41 35.87 33.75
C PHE A 145 10.49 36.91 34.39
N ASP A 146 9.34 36.45 34.89
CA ASP A 146 8.42 37.26 35.70
C ASP A 146 8.92 37.25 37.15
N THR A 147 9.84 38.16 37.49
CA THR A 147 10.41 38.28 38.83
C THR A 147 9.65 39.33 39.65
N VAL A 148 9.14 38.94 40.82
CA VAL A 148 8.61 39.87 41.83
C VAL A 148 9.76 40.34 42.70
N THR A 149 10.02 41.66 42.71
CA THR A 149 10.93 42.29 43.67
C THR A 149 10.13 42.81 44.86
N ASN A 150 10.62 42.58 46.08
CA ASN A 150 10.08 43.24 47.27
C ASN A 150 10.66 44.65 47.31
N ASP A 151 9.80 45.67 47.28
CA ASP A 151 10.22 47.05 47.52
C ASP A 151 10.67 47.18 48.98
N GLU A 152 11.85 47.77 49.21
CA GLU A 152 12.27 48.16 50.56
C GLU A 152 11.39 49.33 51.01
N ILE A 153 10.46 49.05 51.94
CA ILE A 153 9.70 50.10 52.61
C ILE A 153 10.63 50.76 53.62
N ASP A 154 11.04 52.00 53.33
CA ASP A 154 11.78 52.82 54.29
C ASP A 154 11.01 52.92 55.61
N ALA A 155 11.68 52.54 56.70
CA ALA A 155 11.12 52.63 58.05
C ALA A 155 10.99 54.11 58.45
N LEU A 156 9.76 54.51 58.81
CA LEU A 156 9.40 55.83 59.33
C LEU A 156 10.09 56.18 60.66
#